data_AF-A0A7S2A1M7-F1
#
_entry.id   AF-A0A7S2A1M7-F1
#
_cell.length_a   1.000
_cell.length_b   1.000
_cell.length_c   1.000
_cell.angle_alpha   90.00
_cell.angle_beta   90.00
_cell.angle_gamma   90.00
#
_symmetry.space_group_name_H-M   'P 1'
#
loop_
_entity.id
_entity.type
_entity.pdbx_description
1 polymer ?
#
loop_
_entity_poly.entity_id
_entity_poly.type
_entity_poly.pdbx_seq_one_letter_code
_entity_poly.pdbx_strand_id
1 'polypeptide(L)'
;ILTGYRFHCPTCADYDQCQECVSNPNTPRHAHSLKAIPVTNGRQNELTEAQRKERQRSIQMHMTLLLHAATCNNPKCPSANCTKMKGLLKHGKSCQVKATGGCNVCKRIWALLQIHARQCKQQ
;
A
#
# COMPACT_ATOMS: atom_id res chain seq x y z
N ILE A 1 -26.24 -0.96 -0.09
CA ILE A 1 -25.74 -2.23 0.48
C ILE A 1 -25.34 -3.07 -0.72
N LEU A 2 -24.05 -3.20 -1.03
CA LEU A 2 -23.60 -3.98 -2.20
C LEU A 2 -23.44 -5.44 -1.76
N THR A 3 -24.43 -6.27 -2.10
CA THR A 3 -24.38 -7.73 -1.99
C THR A 3 -23.85 -8.29 -3.31
N GLY A 4 -22.87 -9.18 -3.27
CA GLY A 4 -22.33 -9.80 -4.49
C GLY A 4 -21.26 -10.85 -4.22
N TYR A 5 -20.63 -11.35 -5.26
CA TYR A 5 -19.51 -12.29 -5.18
C TYR A 5 -18.25 -11.73 -5.88
N ARG A 6 -17.08 -11.99 -5.31
CA ARG A 6 -15.76 -11.79 -5.90
C ARG A 6 -15.20 -13.15 -6.27
N PHE A 7 -14.63 -13.29 -7.46
CA PHE A 7 -14.15 -14.54 -8.01
C PHE A 7 -12.61 -14.51 -8.07
N HIS A 8 -11.95 -15.30 -7.24
CA HIS A 8 -10.49 -15.32 -7.10
C HIS A 8 -9.86 -16.54 -7.78
N CYS A 9 -8.76 -16.36 -8.49
CA CYS A 9 -7.97 -17.47 -9.06
C CYS A 9 -6.91 -17.94 -8.06
N PRO A 10 -6.94 -19.20 -7.59
CA PRO A 10 -5.89 -19.73 -6.70
C PRO A 10 -4.57 -20.04 -7.43
N THR A 11 -4.59 -20.09 -8.76
CA THR A 11 -3.44 -20.49 -9.59
C THR A 11 -2.63 -19.28 -10.05
N CYS A 12 -3.28 -18.14 -10.30
CA CYS A 12 -2.63 -16.90 -10.70
C CYS A 12 -2.45 -16.00 -9.47
N ALA A 13 -1.23 -15.49 -9.27
CA ALA A 13 -1.00 -14.48 -8.25
C ALA A 13 -1.83 -13.22 -8.56
N ASP A 14 -2.68 -12.82 -7.60
CA ASP A 14 -3.42 -11.54 -7.62
C ASP A 14 -4.45 -11.39 -8.77
N TYR A 15 -5.16 -12.46 -9.13
CA TYR A 15 -6.23 -12.38 -10.13
C TYR A 15 -7.63 -12.53 -9.52
N ASP A 16 -8.44 -11.48 -9.67
CA ASP A 16 -9.80 -11.41 -9.18
C ASP A 16 -10.75 -10.75 -10.18
N GLN A 17 -11.98 -11.23 -10.23
CA GLN A 17 -13.07 -10.64 -11.00
C GLN A 17 -14.30 -10.43 -10.12
N CYS A 18 -15.12 -9.42 -10.42
CA CYS A 18 -16.43 -9.27 -9.79
C CYS A 18 -17.49 -10.13 -10.50
N GLN A 19 -18.62 -10.36 -9.84
CA GLN A 19 -19.76 -11.11 -10.40
C GLN A 19 -20.22 -10.58 -11.76
N GLU A 20 -20.23 -9.26 -11.96
CA GLU A 20 -20.65 -8.63 -13.21
C GLU A 20 -19.70 -9.00 -14.36
N CYS A 21 -18.38 -8.94 -14.12
CA CYS A 21 -17.37 -9.32 -15.10
C CYS A 21 -17.42 -10.82 -15.45
N VAL A 22 -17.66 -11.69 -14.47
CA VAL A 22 -17.80 -13.13 -14.72
C VAL A 22 -19.07 -13.46 -15.50
N SER A 23 -20.14 -12.70 -15.28
CA SER A 23 -21.44 -12.92 -15.95
C SER A 23 -21.53 -12.24 -17.32
N ASN A 24 -20.59 -11.35 -17.65
CA ASN A 24 -20.59 -10.62 -18.91
C ASN A 24 -19.96 -11.46 -20.03
N PRO A 25 -20.70 -11.82 -21.09
CA PRO A 25 -20.17 -12.62 -22.20
C PRO A 25 -19.08 -11.88 -23.01
N ASN A 26 -18.96 -10.56 -22.85
CA ASN A 26 -17.91 -9.76 -23.49
C ASN A 26 -16.60 -9.73 -22.69
N THR A 27 -16.58 -10.27 -21.47
CA THR A 27 -15.36 -10.32 -20.66
C THR A 27 -14.56 -11.57 -21.04
N PRO A 28 -13.26 -11.43 -21.37
CA PRO A 28 -12.45 -12.59 -21.72
C PRO A 28 -12.42 -13.59 -20.56
N ARG A 29 -12.80 -14.83 -20.86
CA ARG A 29 -12.86 -15.89 -19.86
C ARG A 29 -11.45 -16.19 -19.38
N HIS A 30 -11.26 -16.14 -18.06
CA HIS A 30 -10.01 -16.56 -17.46
C HIS A 30 -9.87 -18.09 -17.58
N ALA A 31 -8.67 -18.55 -17.95
CA ALA A 31 -8.43 -19.97 -18.26
C ALA A 31 -8.52 -20.89 -17.04
N HIS A 32 -8.34 -20.37 -15.82
CA HIS A 32 -8.44 -21.14 -14.59
C HIS A 32 -9.81 -20.98 -13.92
N SER A 33 -10.22 -22.01 -13.19
CA SER A 33 -11.43 -22.00 -12.38
C SER A 33 -11.32 -20.96 -11.26
N LEU A 34 -12.21 -19.97 -11.29
CA LEU A 34 -12.31 -18.95 -10.25
C LEU A 34 -13.17 -19.45 -9.08
N LYS A 35 -12.72 -19.19 -7.84
CA LYS A 35 -13.47 -19.50 -6.62
C LYS A 35 -14.32 -18.29 -6.21
N ALA A 36 -15.63 -18.50 -6.05
CA ALA A 36 -16.54 -17.47 -5.57
C ALA A 36 -16.34 -17.20 -4.07
N ILE A 37 -16.15 -15.94 -3.73
CA ILE A 37 -15.97 -15.40 -2.38
C ILE A 37 -17.13 -14.42 -2.16
N PRO A 38 -18.05 -14.68 -1.20
CA PRO A 38 -19.17 -13.78 -0.95
C PRO A 38 -18.65 -12.42 -0.47
N VAL A 39 -19.07 -11.35 -1.15
CA VAL A 39 -18.84 -9.96 -0.75
C VAL A 39 -19.92 -9.59 0.26
N THR A 40 -19.70 -9.98 1.51
CA THR A 40 -20.42 -9.38 2.63
C THR A 40 -19.81 -8.00 2.91
N ASN A 41 -20.58 -6.94 2.65
CA ASN A 41 -20.22 -5.56 3.00
C ASN A 41 -20.24 -5.37 4.54
N GLY A 42 -19.32 -6.04 5.24
CA GLY A 42 -19.39 -6.15 6.70
C GLY A 42 -18.32 -6.97 7.39
N ARG A 43 -17.28 -7.43 6.71
CA ARG A 43 -15.97 -7.62 7.36
C ARG A 43 -14.95 -6.81 6.60
N GLN A 44 -14.92 -5.51 6.91
CA GLN A 44 -13.60 -4.95 7.25
C GLN A 44 -12.93 -6.03 8.07
N ASN A 45 -11.77 -6.53 7.64
CA ASN A 45 -10.97 -7.42 8.47
C ASN A 45 -11.00 -6.78 9.86
N GLU A 46 -11.78 -7.33 10.80
CA GLU A 46 -11.89 -6.77 12.14
C GLU A 46 -10.54 -7.12 12.72
N LEU A 47 -9.58 -6.23 12.43
CA LEU A 47 -8.26 -6.31 12.97
C LEU A 47 -8.52 -6.44 14.46
N THR A 48 -8.11 -7.59 15.01
CA THR A 48 -8.18 -7.81 16.44
C THR A 48 -7.54 -6.61 17.13
N GLU A 49 -7.90 -6.32 18.37
CA GLU A 49 -7.28 -5.19 19.09
C GLU A 49 -5.74 -5.26 19.04
N ALA A 50 -5.19 -6.47 19.05
CA ALA A 50 -3.78 -6.74 18.80
C ALA A 50 -3.30 -6.30 17.40
N GLN A 51 -4.01 -6.66 16.33
CA GLN A 51 -3.67 -6.24 14.97
C GLN A 51 -3.86 -4.73 14.75
N ARG A 52 -4.87 -4.09 15.36
CA ARG A 52 -5.02 -2.62 15.34
C ARG A 52 -3.85 -1.96 16.04
N LYS A 53 -3.47 -2.47 17.22
CA LYS A 53 -2.34 -1.95 18.01
C LYS A 53 -1.01 -2.16 17.31
N GLU A 54 -0.81 -3.29 16.63
CA GLU A 54 0.37 -3.54 15.81
C GLU A 54 0.43 -2.61 14.59
N ARG A 55 -0.70 -2.41 13.91
CA ARG A 55 -0.80 -1.45 12.82
C ARG A 55 -0.48 -0.03 13.31
N GLN A 56 -1.01 0.37 14.46
CA GLN A 56 -0.74 1.67 15.08
C GLN A 56 0.74 1.82 15.46
N ARG A 57 1.34 0.79 16.08
CA ARG A 57 2.77 0.76 16.43
C ARG A 57 3.64 0.85 15.17
N SER A 58 3.28 0.15 14.10
CA SER A 58 3.97 0.19 12.83
C SER A 58 3.88 1.57 12.18
N ILE A 59 2.70 2.21 12.19
CA ILE A 59 2.53 3.59 11.70
C ILE A 59 3.39 4.56 12.52
N GLN A 60 3.35 4.48 13.85
CA GLN A 60 4.14 5.34 14.72
C GLN A 60 5.65 5.14 14.52
N MET A 61 6.10 3.90 14.37
CA MET A 61 7.50 3.57 14.03
C MET A 61 7.90 4.18 12.68
N HIS A 62 7.05 4.08 11.66
CA HIS A 62 7.29 4.71 10.36
C HIS A 62 7.37 6.23 10.46
N MET A 63 6.54 6.86 11.29
CA MET A 63 6.60 8.31 11.53
C MET A 63 7.87 8.73 12.24
N THR A 64 8.25 8.04 13.32
CA THR A 64 9.52 8.30 14.03
C THR A 64 10.71 8.15 13.11
N LEU A 65 10.69 7.13 12.25
CA LEU A 65 11.73 6.91 11.25
C LEU A 65 11.77 8.01 10.20
N LEU A 66 10.62 8.47 9.70
CA LEU A 66 10.54 9.56 8.72
C LEU A 66 11.06 10.86 9.30
N LEU A 67 10.64 11.21 10.52
CA LEU A 67 11.12 12.41 11.22
C LEU A 67 12.64 12.34 11.45
N HIS A 68 13.12 11.20 11.96
CA HIS A 68 14.54 10.97 12.15
C HIS A 68 15.32 11.06 10.83
N ALA A 69 14.86 10.42 9.76
CA ALA A 69 15.55 10.48 8.47
C ALA A 69 15.59 11.89 7.86
N ALA A 70 14.56 12.71 8.12
CA ALA A 70 14.49 14.09 7.67
C ALA A 70 15.46 15.03 8.43
N THR A 71 15.70 14.78 9.73
CA THR A 71 16.54 15.64 10.58
C THR A 71 17.94 15.08 10.83
N CYS A 72 18.17 13.78 10.56
CA CYS A 72 19.44 13.12 10.80
C CYS A 72 20.47 13.52 9.74
N ASN A 73 21.52 14.23 10.16
CA ASN A 73 22.66 14.56 9.28
C ASN A 73 23.83 13.57 9.40
N ASN A 74 23.75 12.57 10.28
CA ASN A 74 24.82 11.58 10.44
C ASN A 74 24.91 10.64 9.20
N PRO A 75 26.02 10.64 8.43
CA PRO A 75 26.19 9.77 7.28
C PRO A 75 26.36 8.29 7.63
N LYS A 76 26.77 7.96 8.87
CA LYS A 76 26.91 6.59 9.39
C LYS A 76 25.87 6.30 10.47
N CYS A 77 24.61 6.66 10.22
CA CYS A 77 23.53 6.36 11.16
C CYS A 77 23.43 4.83 11.34
N PRO A 78 23.42 4.31 12.59
CA PRO A 78 23.33 2.86 12.84
C PRO A 78 21.98 2.27 12.44
N SER A 79 20.95 3.10 12.24
CA SER A 79 19.65 2.65 11.76
C SER A 79 19.68 2.38 10.26
N ALA A 80 19.64 1.10 9.86
CA ALA A 80 19.54 0.68 8.46
C ALA A 80 18.33 1.30 7.74
N ASN A 81 17.24 1.53 8.48
CA ASN A 81 16.03 2.16 7.97
C ASN A 81 16.24 3.66 7.67
N CYS A 82 17.04 4.36 8.48
CA CYS A 82 17.40 5.75 8.25
C CYS A 82 18.22 5.88 6.96
N THR A 83 19.21 5.01 6.78
CA THR A 83 20.03 4.97 5.56
C THR A 83 19.19 4.71 4.31
N LYS A 84 18.24 3.77 4.37
CA LYS A 84 17.28 3.51 3.28
C LYS A 84 16.43 4.75 2.98
N MET A 85 15.86 5.39 4.00
CA MET A 85 15.01 6.56 3.82
C MET A 85 15.78 7.76 3.25
N LYS A 86 17.03 7.99 3.70
CA LYS A 86 17.93 8.98 3.10
C LYS A 86 18.20 8.68 1.62
N GLY A 87 18.39 7.42 1.26
CA GLY A 87 18.50 6.98 -0.13
C GLY A 87 17.26 7.33 -0.96
N LEU A 88 16.06 7.09 -0.42
CA LEU A 88 14.79 7.44 -1.07
C LEU A 88 14.64 8.96 -1.25
N LEU A 89 14.98 9.75 -0.23
CA LEU A 89 14.95 11.21 -0.31
C LEU A 89 15.97 11.76 -1.33
N LYS A 90 17.19 11.21 -1.35
CA LYS A 90 18.22 11.54 -2.35
C LYS A 90 17.75 11.20 -3.77
N HIS A 91 17.11 10.04 -3.94
CA HIS A 91 16.49 9.64 -5.19
C HIS A 91 15.41 10.63 -5.63
N GLY A 92 14.49 11.05 -4.75
CA GLY A 92 13.46 12.03 -5.09
C GLY A 92 14.03 13.37 -5.60
N LYS A 93 15.15 13.82 -5.02
CA LYS A 93 15.89 15.01 -5.46
C LYS A 93 16.50 14.83 -6.85
N SER A 94 17.18 13.71 -7.09
CA SER A 94 17.94 13.44 -8.34
C SER A 94 17.12 12.80 -9.47
N CYS A 95 15.94 12.24 -9.20
CA CYS A 95 15.15 11.55 -10.21
C CYS A 95 14.49 12.55 -11.16
N GLN A 96 14.78 12.45 -12.47
CA GLN A 96 14.17 13.30 -13.49
C GLN A 96 12.81 12.78 -13.98
N VAL A 97 12.59 11.47 -13.92
CA VAL A 97 11.33 10.81 -14.32
C VAL A 97 10.17 11.20 -13.39
N LYS A 98 10.46 11.45 -12.09
CA LYS A 98 9.49 11.81 -11.04
C LYS A 98 8.32 10.82 -10.93
N ALA A 99 7.39 11.06 -10.00
CA ALA A 99 6.20 10.23 -9.85
C ALA A 99 5.26 10.34 -11.08
N THR A 100 5.18 11.54 -11.65
CA THR A 100 4.34 11.89 -12.82
C THR A 100 4.79 11.18 -14.09
N GLY A 101 6.10 11.04 -14.33
CA GLY A 101 6.66 10.27 -15.46
C GLY A 101 6.75 8.76 -15.21
N GLY A 102 6.18 8.24 -14.12
CA GLY A 102 6.03 6.80 -13.92
C GLY A 102 7.07 6.13 -13.02
N CYS A 103 7.98 6.86 -12.37
CA CYS A 103 8.97 6.24 -11.48
C CYS A 103 8.31 5.57 -10.27
N ASN A 104 8.47 4.24 -10.15
CA ASN A 104 7.89 3.44 -9.06
C ASN A 104 8.41 3.85 -7.67
N VAL A 105 9.67 4.26 -7.57
CA VAL A 105 10.26 4.73 -6.30
C VAL A 105 9.64 6.07 -5.89
N CYS A 106 9.54 7.04 -6.82
CA CYS A 106 8.89 8.31 -6.55
C CYS A 106 7.40 8.16 -6.20
N LYS A 107 6.67 7.23 -6.86
CA LYS A 107 5.26 6.94 -6.51
C LYS A 107 5.11 6.47 -5.08
N ARG A 108 6.00 5.57 -4.62
CA ARG A 108 6.01 5.09 -3.22
C ARG A 108 6.33 6.21 -2.24
N ILE A 109 7.33 7.04 -2.53
CA ILE A 109 7.67 8.20 -1.70
C ILE A 109 6.48 9.17 -1.62
N TRP A 110 5.83 9.45 -2.74
CA TRP A 110 4.69 10.36 -2.78
C TRP A 110 3.51 9.82 -1.97
N ALA A 111 3.21 8.52 -2.05
CA ALA A 111 2.19 7.89 -1.21
C ALA A 111 2.52 8.02 0.29
N LEU A 112 3.78 7.81 0.70
CA LEU A 112 4.23 8.01 2.08
C LEU A 112 4.07 9.46 2.54
N LEU A 113 4.45 10.42 1.69
CA LEU A 113 4.29 11.85 1.97
C LEU A 113 2.81 12.27 2.05
N GLN A 114 1.93 11.69 1.23
CA GLN A 114 0.49 11.92 1.32
C GLN A 114 -0.10 11.38 2.62
N ILE A 115 0.32 10.20 3.07
CA ILE A 115 -0.09 9.64 4.36
C ILE A 115 0.34 10.58 5.49
N HIS A 116 1.60 11.04 5.46
CA HIS A 116 2.12 12.01 6.42
C HIS A 116 1.30 13.32 6.42
N ALA A 117 1.05 13.91 5.25
CA ALA A 117 0.29 15.16 5.15
C ALA A 117 -1.15 15.03 5.67
N ARG A 118 -1.82 13.89 5.43
CA ARG A 118 -3.16 13.62 5.97
C ARG A 118 -3.17 13.51 7.49
N GLN A 119 -2.12 12.94 8.07
CA GLN A 119 -1.99 12.76 9.53
C GLN A 119 -1.48 14.01 10.23
N CYS A 120 -0.68 14.83 9.56
CA CYS A 120 -0.21 16.12 10.07
C CYS A 120 -1.34 17.16 10.16
N LYS A 121 -2.42 17.00 9.38
CA LYS A 121 -3.67 17.78 9.52
C LYS A 121 -4.57 17.31 10.68
N GLN A 122 -4.21 16.21 11.34
CA GLN A 122 -4.95 15.59 12.45
C GLN A 122 -4.22 15.76 13.80
N GLN A 123 -3.12 16.51 13.80
CA GLN A 123 -2.42 17.06 14.96
C GLN A 123 -2.70 18.56 15.00
#